data_AF-A0A2T1N5P7-F1
#
_entry.id   AF-A0A2T1N5P7-F1
#
_cell.length_a   1.000
_cell.length_b   1.000
_cell.length_c   1.000
_cell.angle_alpha   90.00
_cell.angle_beta   90.00
_cell.angle_gamma   90.00
#
_symmetry.space_group_name_H-M   'P 1'
#
loop_
_entity.id
_entity.type
_entity.pdbx_description
1 polymer ?
#
loop_
_entity_poly.entity_id
_entity_poly.type
_entity_poly.pdbx_seq_one_letter_code
_entity_poly.pdbx_strand_id
1 'polypeptide(L)'
;MKEKNQNIVFKWTLRFRYIHILIIGAILLSIGLSVGLGFEKLSNQQSLDYFISTLSFVFGIIFIILGFHVKKDIENTITNLNL
;
A
#
# COMPACT_ATOMS: atom_id res chain seq x y z
N MET A 1 -1.66 3.91 33.96
CA MET A 1 -1.14 2.87 33.03
C MET A 1 -2.11 2.49 31.91
N LYS A 2 -3.42 2.35 32.15
CA LYS A 2 -4.40 2.03 31.09
C LYS A 2 -4.48 3.06 29.96
N GLU A 3 -4.51 4.35 30.28
CA GLU A 3 -4.60 5.43 29.28
C GLU A 3 -3.41 5.46 28.31
N LYS A 4 -2.19 5.29 28.83
CA LYS A 4 -0.97 5.26 28.02
C LYS A 4 -0.95 4.08 27.06
N ASN A 5 -1.41 2.91 27.48
CA ASN A 5 -1.55 1.73 26.62
C ASN A 5 -2.66 1.89 25.58
N GLN A 6 -3.81 2.48 25.96
CA GLN A 6 -4.89 2.77 25.02
C GLN A 6 -4.45 3.75 23.93
N ASN A 7 -3.64 4.75 24.28
CA ASN A 7 -3.12 5.70 23.32
C ASN A 7 -2.15 5.07 22.32
N ILE A 8 -1.29 4.15 22.79
CA ILE A 8 -0.38 3.38 21.91
C ILE A 8 -1.18 2.51 20.93
N VAL A 9 -2.18 1.78 21.42
CA VAL A 9 -3.02 0.92 20.57
C VAL A 9 -3.76 1.77 19.53
N PHE A 10 -4.34 2.90 19.95
CA PHE A 10 -5.07 3.81 19.07
C PHE A 10 -4.19 4.38 17.94
N LYS A 11 -2.96 4.82 18.26
CA LYS A 11 -1.98 5.25 17.25
C LYS A 11 -1.67 4.16 16.24
N TRP A 12 -1.47 2.93 16.71
CA TRP A 12 -1.21 1.80 15.82
C TRP A 12 -2.41 1.46 14.92
N THR A 13 -3.63 1.53 15.44
CA THR A 13 -4.84 1.36 14.64
C THR A 13 -4.96 2.42 13.55
N LEU A 14 -4.64 3.68 13.86
CA LEU A 14 -4.56 4.77 12.89
C LEU A 14 -3.50 4.48 11.83
N ARG A 15 -2.29 4.10 12.23
CA ARG A 15 -1.20 3.76 11.31
C ARG A 15 -1.55 2.60 10.39
N PHE A 16 -2.31 1.63 10.89
CA PHE A 16 -2.76 0.47 10.11
C PHE A 16 -3.53 0.89 8.84
N ARG A 17 -4.27 2.01 8.87
CA ARG A 17 -5.04 2.51 7.74
C ARG A 17 -4.19 2.85 6.51
N TYR A 18 -2.99 3.40 6.69
CA TYR A 18 -2.13 3.65 5.53
C TYR A 18 -1.22 2.45 5.23
N ILE A 19 -0.85 1.66 6.25
CA ILE A 19 0.03 0.49 6.08
C ILE A 19 -0.60 -0.52 5.12
N HIS A 20 -1.90 -0.83 5.26
CA HIS A 20 -2.54 -1.79 4.36
C HIS A 20 -2.56 -1.28 2.90
N ILE A 21 -2.72 0.03 2.68
CA ILE A 21 -2.73 0.65 1.35
C ILE A 21 -1.36 0.50 0.70
N LEU A 22 -0.30 0.78 1.48
CA LEU A 22 1.09 0.61 1.02
C LEU A 22 1.43 -0.85 0.72
N ILE A 23 0.96 -1.79 1.54
CA ILE A 23 1.16 -3.23 1.30
C ILE A 23 0.47 -3.66 0.01
N ILE A 24 -0.79 -3.26 -0.21
CA ILE A 24 -1.52 -3.56 -1.45
C ILE A 24 -0.78 -2.97 -2.66
N GLY A 25 -0.33 -1.72 -2.58
CA GLY A 25 0.46 -1.09 -3.63
C GLY A 25 1.76 -1.84 -3.93
N ALA A 26 2.49 -2.25 -2.90
CA ALA A 26 3.73 -3.03 -3.06
C ALA A 26 3.49 -4.41 -3.68
N ILE A 27 2.41 -5.11 -3.29
CA ILE A 27 2.03 -6.40 -3.89
C ILE A 27 1.70 -6.22 -5.37
N LEU A 28 0.91 -5.20 -5.72
CA LEU A 28 0.57 -4.91 -7.11
C LEU A 28 1.81 -4.57 -7.96
N LEU A 29 2.74 -3.79 -7.41
CA LEU A 29 4.01 -3.51 -8.09
C LEU A 29 4.85 -4.77 -8.28
N SER A 30 4.90 -5.64 -7.27
CA SER A 30 5.62 -6.92 -7.36
C SER A 30 5.04 -7.80 -8.45
N ILE A 31 3.70 -7.94 -8.52
CA ILE A 31 3.04 -8.71 -9.59
C ILE A 31 3.31 -8.07 -10.95
N GLY A 32 3.18 -6.74 -11.05
CA GLY A 32 3.46 -6.00 -12.28
C GLY A 32 4.88 -6.24 -12.79
N LEU A 33 5.88 -6.20 -11.91
CA LEU A 33 7.28 -6.46 -12.23
C LEU A 33 7.55 -7.92 -12.58
N SER A 34 7.08 -8.88 -11.78
CA SER A 34 7.29 -10.31 -12.03
C SER A 34 6.75 -10.74 -13.39
N VAL A 35 5.53 -10.32 -13.72
CA VAL A 35 4.88 -10.64 -14.99
C VAL A 35 5.51 -9.86 -16.15
N GLY A 36 5.83 -8.58 -15.94
CA GLY A 36 6.40 -7.71 -16.97
C GLY A 36 7.82 -8.11 -17.39
N LEU A 37 8.62 -8.62 -16.45
CA LEU A 37 9.96 -9.15 -16.70
C LEU A 37 9.95 -10.61 -17.19
N GLY A 38 8.77 -11.24 -17.27
CA GLY A 38 8.61 -12.61 -17.76
C GLY A 38 9.04 -13.69 -16.76
N PHE A 39 9.18 -13.35 -15.47
CA PHE A 39 9.44 -14.34 -14.41
C PHE A 39 8.21 -15.21 -14.14
N GLU A 40 7.01 -14.66 -14.32
CA GLU A 40 5.74 -15.37 -14.14
C GLU A 40 4.85 -15.21 -15.38
N LYS A 41 4.19 -16.30 -15.79
CA LYS A 41 3.10 -16.29 -16.77
C LYS A 41 1.78 -16.47 -16.04
N LEU A 42 0.88 -15.50 -16.19
CA LEU A 42 -0.47 -15.57 -15.63
C LEU A 42 -1.45 -16.19 -16.61
N SER A 43 -1.19 -16.06 -17.91
CA SER A 43 -2.05 -16.54 -18.99
C SER A 43 -1.26 -17.23 -20.09
N ASN A 44 -1.97 -18.00 -20.91
CA ASN A 44 -1.43 -18.54 -22.16
C ASN A 44 -1.29 -17.46 -23.25
N GLN A 45 -1.95 -16.30 -23.07
CA GLN A 45 -1.88 -15.17 -24.00
C GLN A 45 -0.93 -14.10 -23.47
N GLN A 46 0.19 -13.92 -24.16
CA GLN A 46 1.24 -12.96 -23.77
C GLN A 46 0.74 -11.50 -23.75
N SER A 47 -0.23 -11.15 -24.61
CA SER A 47 -0.86 -9.83 -24.62
C SER A 47 -1.64 -9.54 -23.33
N LEU A 48 -2.31 -10.54 -22.76
CA LEU A 48 -3.02 -10.40 -21.48
C LEU A 48 -2.03 -10.22 -20.33
N ASP A 49 -0.90 -10.93 -20.33
CA ASP A 49 0.14 -10.79 -19.30
C ASP A 49 0.75 -9.38 -19.32
N TYR A 50 1.06 -8.83 -20.49
CA TYR A 50 1.53 -7.44 -20.60
C TYR A 50 0.48 -6.42 -20.15
N PHE A 51 -0.79 -6.66 -20.49
CA PHE A 51 -1.88 -5.80 -20.06
C PHE A 51 -2.05 -5.80 -18.53
N ILE A 52 -2.06 -7.00 -17.92
CA ILE A 52 -2.15 -7.18 -16.47
C ILE A 52 -0.93 -6.58 -15.77
N SER A 53 0.27 -6.79 -16.31
CA SER A 53 1.51 -6.22 -15.78
C SER A 53 1.44 -4.69 -15.76
N THR A 54 1.04 -4.08 -16.88
CA THR A 54 0.94 -2.62 -17.02
C THR A 54 -0.09 -2.04 -16.06
N LEU A 55 -1.28 -2.63 -15.97
CA LEU A 55 -2.30 -2.19 -15.03
C LEU A 55 -1.85 -2.34 -13.58
N SER A 56 -1.27 -3.49 -13.23
CA SER A 56 -0.76 -3.76 -11.88
C SER A 56 0.31 -2.75 -11.48
N PHE A 57 1.18 -2.38 -12.42
CA PHE A 57 2.20 -1.37 -12.20
C PHE A 57 1.59 0.03 -11.97
N VAL A 58 0.67 0.47 -12.84
CA VAL A 58 0.01 1.78 -12.72
C VAL A 58 -0.80 1.87 -11.42
N PHE A 59 -1.64 0.87 -11.12
CA PHE A 59 -2.40 0.86 -9.88
C PHE A 59 -1.49 0.74 -8.66
N GLY A 60 -0.42 -0.05 -8.73
CA GLY A 60 0.58 -0.16 -7.67
C GLY A 60 1.19 1.19 -7.30
N ILE A 61 1.60 1.99 -8.29
CA ILE A 61 2.11 3.35 -8.08
C ILE A 61 1.04 4.23 -7.43
N ILE A 62 -0.19 4.22 -7.95
CA ILE A 62 -1.30 5.03 -7.43
C ILE A 62 -1.56 4.70 -5.96
N PHE A 63 -1.60 3.41 -5.60
CA PHE A 63 -1.80 2.97 -4.21
C PHE A 63 -0.63 3.40 -3.31
N ILE A 64 0.61 3.36 -3.79
CA ILE A 64 1.75 3.86 -3.01
C ILE A 64 1.62 5.36 -2.75
N ILE A 65 1.34 6.17 -3.78
CA ILE A 65 1.17 7.62 -3.63
C ILE A 65 0.02 7.94 -2.66
N LEU A 66 -1.12 7.27 -2.83
CA LEU A 66 -2.27 7.40 -1.94
C LEU A 66 -1.91 7.01 -0.50
N GLY A 67 -1.19 5.89 -0.31
CA GLY A 67 -0.74 5.45 1.00
C GLY A 67 0.17 6.46 1.69
N PHE A 68 1.07 7.10 0.94
CA PHE A 68 1.89 8.20 1.48
C PHE A 68 1.08 9.45 1.83
N HIS A 69 0.06 9.79 1.03
CA HIS A 69 -0.83 10.91 1.34
C HIS A 69 -1.60 10.64 2.64
N VAL A 70 -2.22 9.48 2.77
CA VAL A 70 -2.98 9.10 3.98
C VAL A 70 -2.04 9.00 5.19
N LYS A 71 -0.81 8.49 5.01
CA LYS A 71 0.22 8.50 6.06
C LYS A 71 0.49 9.92 6.55
N LYS A 72 0.67 10.88 5.64
CA LYS A 72 0.94 12.28 5.99
C LYS A 72 -0.20 12.86 6.84
N ASP A 73 -1.45 12.65 6.42
CA ASP A 73 -2.61 13.17 7.15
C ASP A 73 -2.76 12.53 8.53
N ILE A 74 -2.51 11.23 8.64
CA ILE A 74 -2.61 10.49 9.90
C ILE A 74 -1.49 10.86 10.87
N GLU A 75 -0.22 10.95 10.42
CA GLU A 75 0.87 11.38 11.30
C GLU A 75 0.68 12.83 11.75
N ASN A 76 0.24 13.74 10.86
CA ASN A 76 -0.13 15.10 11.25
C ASN A 76 -1.23 15.13 12.31
N THR A 77 -2.23 14.24 12.19
CA THR A 77 -3.31 14.13 13.17
C THR A 77 -2.80 13.62 14.52
N ILE A 78 -1.94 12.60 14.53
CA ILE A 78 -1.32 12.07 15.76
C ILE A 78 -0.49 13.16 16.45
N THR A 79 0.31 13.91 15.70
CA THR A 79 1.17 14.99 16.23
C THR A 79 0.35 16.18 16.74
N ASN A 80 -0.64 16.65 15.98
CA ASN A 80 -1.45 17.81 16.38
C ASN A 80 -2.33 17.53 17.60
N LEU A 81 -2.79 16.30 17.79
CA LEU A 81 -3.62 15.93 18.93
C LEU A 81 -2.82 15.64 20.21
N ASN A 82 -1.48 15.71 20.19
CA ASN A 82 -0.61 15.32 21.32
C ASN A 82 -0.98 13.95 21.91
N LEU A 83 -1.55 13.06 21.09
CA LEU A 83 -1.73 11.66 21.45
C LEU A 83 -0.34 11.06 21.64
#